data_AF-A0A812IL59-F1
#
_entry.id   AF-A0A812IL59-F1
#
_cell.length_a   1.000
_cell.length_b   1.000
_cell.length_c   1.000
_cell.angle_alpha   90.00
_cell.angle_beta   90.00
_cell.angle_gamma   90.00
#
_symmetry.space_group_name_H-M   'P 1'
#
loop_
_entity.id
_entity.type
_entity.pdbx_description
1 polymer ?
#
loop_
_entity_poly.entity_id
_entity_poly.type
_entity_poly.pdbx_seq_one_letter_code
_entity_poly.pdbx_strand_id
1 'polypeptide(L)'
;MRPRDPRFEDSSGTFSSDGFGKAYSFLEEYRAEELEKLKEAKQRLQELRKKRPKDSMIAAQEDEIAKEIKHRVQQDKQRKHIGRLQDAERVLKAEERQKVKETGKVPYFHRKKAARQLLVEKKKKEEKGKTGRHKLEERREKKLAAREKKKIPTRRV
;
A
#
# COMPACT_ATOMS: atom_id res chain seq x y z
N MET A 1 3.86 4.42 -46.10
CA MET A 1 3.25 4.80 -44.80
C MET A 1 3.03 3.52 -44.01
N ARG A 2 3.66 3.35 -42.84
CA ARG A 2 3.35 2.19 -41.98
C ARG A 2 1.97 2.41 -41.36
N PRO A 3 1.07 1.43 -41.38
CA PRO A 3 -0.20 1.56 -40.68
C PRO A 3 0.08 1.77 -39.19
N ARG A 4 -0.47 2.84 -38.63
CA ARG A 4 -0.40 3.10 -37.19
C ARG A 4 -1.33 2.13 -36.48
N ASP A 5 -0.90 1.65 -35.32
CA ASP A 5 -1.72 0.76 -34.50
C ASP A 5 -2.92 1.55 -33.96
N PRO A 6 -4.17 1.14 -34.28
CA PRO A 6 -5.36 1.88 -33.94
C PRO A 6 -5.52 2.10 -32.44
N ARG A 7 -4.88 1.29 -31.58
CA ARG A 7 -4.90 1.48 -30.12
C ARG A 7 -4.23 2.79 -29.66
N PHE A 8 -3.38 3.38 -30.50
CA PHE A 8 -2.64 4.60 -30.21
C PHE A 8 -3.02 5.76 -31.13
N GLU A 9 -4.12 5.63 -31.89
CA GLU A 9 -4.70 6.74 -32.62
C GLU A 9 -5.44 7.69 -31.65
N ASP A 10 -5.42 8.99 -31.95
CA ASP A 10 -6.05 10.02 -31.11
C ASP A 10 -7.58 9.83 -30.98
N SER A 11 -8.20 9.09 -31.91
CA SER A 11 -9.61 8.72 -31.89
C SER A 11 -9.96 7.67 -30.82
N SER A 12 -8.97 7.00 -30.22
CA SER A 12 -9.17 5.88 -29.29
C SER A 12 -9.43 6.30 -27.84
N GLY A 13 -9.50 7.61 -27.58
CA GLY A 13 -9.85 8.17 -26.28
C GLY A 13 -8.68 8.25 -25.28
N THR A 14 -8.98 8.64 -24.05
CA THR A 14 -7.96 8.81 -22.99
C THR A 14 -7.99 7.67 -21.99
N PHE A 15 -6.81 7.27 -21.49
CA PHE A 15 -6.70 6.22 -20.48
C PHE A 15 -7.30 6.67 -19.14
N SER A 16 -8.39 6.01 -18.72
CA SER A 16 -8.96 6.17 -17.38
C SER A 16 -8.39 5.11 -16.44
N SER A 17 -7.53 5.52 -15.51
CA SER A 17 -6.96 4.61 -14.51
C SER A 17 -8.03 3.99 -13.60
N ASP A 18 -9.12 4.71 -13.32
CA ASP A 18 -10.22 4.24 -12.48
C ASP A 18 -11.09 3.21 -13.22
N GLY A 19 -11.39 3.48 -14.50
CA GLY A 19 -12.11 2.54 -15.37
C GLY A 19 -11.31 1.25 -15.57
N PHE A 20 -10.00 1.37 -15.80
CA PHE A 20 -9.10 0.24 -15.88
C PHE A 20 -9.06 -0.57 -14.58
N GLY A 21 -8.92 0.09 -13.42
CA GLY A 21 -8.92 -0.59 -12.13
C GLY A 21 -10.19 -1.40 -11.88
N LYS A 22 -11.35 -0.88 -12.29
CA LYS A 22 -12.64 -1.57 -12.18
C LYS A 22 -12.77 -2.73 -13.18
N ALA A 23 -12.39 -2.52 -14.44
CA ALA A 23 -12.47 -3.54 -15.47
C ALA A 23 -11.56 -4.75 -15.19
N TYR A 24 -10.41 -4.51 -14.54
CA TYR A 24 -9.44 -5.53 -14.20
C TYR A 24 -9.41 -5.88 -12.71
N SER A 25 -10.51 -5.66 -11.99
CA SER A 25 -10.61 -6.00 -10.55
C SER A 25 -10.43 -7.49 -10.28
N PHE A 26 -10.85 -8.36 -11.21
CA PHE A 26 -10.67 -9.82 -11.14
C PHE A 26 -9.20 -10.25 -11.03
N LEU A 27 -8.25 -9.41 -11.46
CA LEU A 27 -6.83 -9.70 -11.29
C LEU A 27 -6.41 -9.76 -9.81
N GLU A 28 -7.16 -9.10 -8.92
CA GLU A 28 -6.89 -9.18 -7.48
C GLU A 28 -7.23 -10.58 -6.93
N GLU A 29 -8.32 -11.18 -7.38
CA GLU A 29 -8.73 -12.54 -7.03
C GLU A 29 -7.73 -13.56 -7.57
N TYR A 30 -7.39 -13.44 -8.86
CA TYR A 30 -6.42 -14.36 -9.49
C TYR A 30 -5.06 -14.34 -8.80
N ARG A 31 -4.57 -13.16 -8.41
CA ARG A 31 -3.31 -13.04 -7.65
C ARG A 31 -3.40 -13.67 -6.27
N ALA A 32 -4.54 -13.55 -5.59
CA ALA A 32 -4.77 -14.18 -4.30
C ALA A 32 -4.73 -15.70 -4.42
N GLU A 33 -5.42 -16.26 -5.41
CA GLU A 33 -5.41 -17.70 -5.72
C GLU A 33 -4.01 -18.21 -6.07
N GLU A 34 -3.27 -17.50 -6.93
CA GLU A 34 -1.89 -17.86 -7.26
C GLU A 34 -0.98 -17.89 -6.02
N LEU A 35 -1.14 -16.91 -5.13
CA LEU A 35 -0.37 -16.85 -3.89
C LEU A 35 -0.72 -18.01 -2.95
N GLU A 36 -1.99 -18.44 -2.90
CA GLU A 36 -2.43 -19.61 -2.16
C GLU A 36 -1.85 -20.89 -2.73
N LYS A 37 -1.91 -21.08 -4.05
CA LYS A 37 -1.28 -22.22 -4.75
C LYS A 37 0.23 -22.31 -4.45
N LEU A 38 0.93 -21.18 -4.41
CA LEU A 38 2.36 -21.15 -4.03
C LEU A 38 2.59 -21.54 -2.57
N LYS A 39 1.72 -21.09 -1.65
CA LYS A 39 1.81 -21.49 -0.22
C LYS A 39 1.56 -22.99 -0.04
N GLU A 40 0.57 -23.53 -0.74
CA GLU A 40 0.32 -24.97 -0.73
C GLU A 40 1.50 -25.76 -1.30
N ALA A 41 2.06 -25.32 -2.42
CA ALA A 41 3.26 -25.93 -3.00
C ALA A 41 4.43 -25.93 -2.01
N LYS A 42 4.64 -24.81 -1.31
CA LYS A 42 5.64 -24.71 -0.24
C LYS A 42 5.37 -25.70 0.89
N GLN A 43 4.12 -25.82 1.35
CA GLN A 43 3.76 -26.76 2.41
C GLN A 43 4.03 -28.22 2.00
N ARG A 44 3.68 -28.60 0.77
CA ARG A 44 3.98 -29.92 0.22
C ARG A 44 5.49 -30.20 0.17
N LEU A 45 6.30 -29.22 -0.25
CA LEU A 45 7.76 -29.35 -0.23
C LEU A 45 8.31 -29.47 1.20
N GLN A 46 7.72 -28.77 2.18
CA GLN A 46 8.11 -28.91 3.59
C GLN A 46 7.83 -30.31 4.13
N GLU A 47 6.70 -30.91 3.78
CA GLU A 47 6.39 -32.31 4.13
C GLU A 47 7.34 -33.30 3.46
N LEU A 48 7.67 -33.09 2.18
CA LEU A 48 8.63 -33.90 1.46
C LEU A 48 10.04 -33.77 2.06
N ARG A 49 10.46 -32.57 2.47
CA ARG A 49 11.73 -32.32 3.13
C ARG A 49 11.84 -33.03 4.48
N LYS A 50 10.74 -33.11 5.25
CA LYS A 50 10.70 -33.92 6.48
C LYS A 50 10.95 -35.40 6.21
N LYS A 51 10.43 -35.93 5.09
CA LYS A 51 10.62 -37.34 4.67
C LYS A 51 12.00 -37.58 4.04
N ARG A 52 12.59 -36.58 3.39
CA ARG A 52 13.87 -36.65 2.66
C ARG A 52 14.77 -35.45 2.99
N PRO A 53 15.35 -35.38 4.20
CA PRO A 53 16.07 -34.19 4.67
C PRO A 53 17.42 -33.94 3.97
N LYS A 54 18.02 -34.98 3.37
CA LYS A 54 19.32 -34.89 2.67
C LYS A 54 19.19 -34.51 1.19
N ASP A 55 17.96 -34.39 0.67
CA ASP A 55 17.73 -34.06 -0.73
C ASP A 55 17.86 -32.54 -0.93
N SER A 56 19.01 -32.12 -1.47
CA SER A 56 19.33 -30.71 -1.70
C SER A 56 18.42 -30.06 -2.75
N MET A 57 17.83 -30.85 -3.67
CA MET A 57 16.93 -30.33 -4.70
C MET A 57 15.61 -29.84 -4.08
N ILE A 58 15.07 -30.59 -3.12
CA ILE A 58 13.83 -30.22 -2.42
C ILE A 58 14.05 -28.94 -1.60
N ALA A 59 15.20 -28.81 -0.94
CA ALA A 59 15.55 -27.61 -0.19
C ALA A 59 15.69 -26.37 -1.09
N ALA A 60 16.35 -26.52 -2.25
CA ALA A 60 16.49 -25.43 -3.22
C ALA A 60 15.13 -24.97 -3.77
N GLN A 61 14.25 -25.91 -4.13
CA GLN A 61 12.90 -25.60 -4.60
C GLN A 61 12.05 -24.92 -3.51
N GLU A 62 12.16 -25.33 -2.25
CA GLU A 62 11.44 -24.67 -1.14
C GLU A 62 11.88 -23.21 -1.00
N ASP A 63 13.19 -22.95 -1.09
CA ASP A 63 13.75 -21.61 -0.97
C ASP A 63 13.36 -20.70 -2.14
N GLU A 64 13.30 -21.24 -3.36
CA GLU A 64 12.82 -20.50 -4.54
C GLU A 64 11.35 -20.11 -4.38
N ILE A 65 10.48 -21.06 -4.02
CA ILE A 65 9.06 -20.77 -3.79
C ILE A 65 8.89 -19.78 -2.63
N ALA A 66 9.69 -19.90 -1.56
CA ALA A 66 9.65 -18.95 -0.45
C ALA A 66 10.05 -17.52 -0.87
N LYS A 67 11.07 -17.38 -1.74
CA LYS A 67 11.47 -16.09 -2.31
C LYS A 67 10.35 -15.51 -3.18
N GLU A 68 9.73 -16.33 -4.02
CA GLU A 68 8.65 -15.91 -4.90
C GLU A 68 7.42 -15.43 -4.11
N ILE A 69 7.01 -16.19 -3.08
CA ILE A 69 5.93 -15.77 -2.17
C ILE A 69 6.25 -14.41 -1.54
N LYS A 70 7.48 -14.24 -1.02
CA LYS A 70 7.90 -12.98 -0.38
C LYS A 70 7.84 -11.82 -1.37
N HIS A 71 8.31 -12.04 -2.59
CA HIS A 71 8.29 -11.04 -3.66
C HIS A 71 6.86 -10.63 -4.02
N ARG A 72 5.96 -11.59 -4.27
CA ARG A 72 4.55 -11.32 -4.58
C ARG A 72 3.83 -10.59 -3.45
N VAL A 73 4.04 -11.00 -2.20
CA VAL A 73 3.47 -10.31 -1.02
C VAL A 73 3.97 -8.87 -0.93
N GLN A 74 5.25 -8.61 -1.24
CA GLN A 74 5.79 -7.26 -1.25
C GLN A 74 5.17 -6.40 -2.36
N GLN A 75 5.04 -6.95 -3.57
CA GLN A 75 4.38 -6.27 -4.69
C GLN A 75 2.93 -5.92 -4.37
N ASP A 76 2.17 -6.85 -3.79
CA ASP A 76 0.76 -6.60 -3.42
C ASP A 76 0.63 -5.55 -2.32
N LYS A 77 1.54 -5.56 -1.33
CA LYS A 77 1.59 -4.49 -0.32
C LYS A 77 1.84 -3.13 -0.96
N GLN A 78 2.75 -3.04 -1.93
CA GLN A 78 3.05 -1.80 -2.64
C GLN A 78 1.86 -1.32 -3.47
N ARG A 79 1.20 -2.22 -4.21
CA ARG A 79 -0.01 -1.91 -4.98
C ARG A 79 -1.12 -1.38 -4.09
N LYS A 80 -1.44 -2.10 -3.00
CA LYS A 80 -2.44 -1.66 -2.01
C LYS A 80 -2.07 -0.32 -1.38
N HIS A 81 -0.79 -0.07 -1.12
CA HIS A 81 -0.33 1.21 -0.60
C HIS A 81 -0.56 2.36 -1.59
N ILE A 82 -0.25 2.15 -2.87
CA ILE A 82 -0.48 3.13 -3.93
C ILE A 82 -1.98 3.42 -4.08
N GLY A 83 -2.82 2.39 -4.11
CA GLY A 83 -4.28 2.54 -4.17
C GLY A 83 -4.82 3.38 -3.01
N ARG A 84 -4.43 3.06 -1.77
CA ARG A 84 -4.81 3.84 -0.58
C ARG A 84 -4.36 5.29 -0.63
N LEU A 85 -3.20 5.57 -1.23
CA LEU A 85 -2.72 6.94 -1.40
C LEU A 85 -3.60 7.70 -2.40
N GLN A 86 -3.94 7.08 -3.53
CA GLN A 86 -4.85 7.65 -4.52
C GLN A 86 -6.24 7.89 -3.93
N ASP A 87 -6.74 6.98 -3.11
CA ASP A 87 -8.02 7.14 -2.42
C ASP A 87 -7.99 8.30 -1.41
N ALA A 88 -6.89 8.45 -0.66
CA ALA A 88 -6.69 9.59 0.23
C ALA A 88 -6.67 10.92 -0.54
N GLU A 89 -6.00 10.97 -1.70
CA GLU A 89 -6.02 12.14 -2.58
C GLU A 89 -7.42 12.44 -3.13
N ARG A 90 -8.19 11.40 -3.49
CA ARG A 90 -9.58 11.55 -3.94
C ARG A 90 -10.48 12.13 -2.85
N VAL A 91 -10.36 11.63 -1.62
CA VAL A 91 -11.11 12.14 -0.46
C VAL A 91 -10.80 13.62 -0.23
N LEU A 92 -9.52 14.00 -0.19
CA LEU A 92 -9.13 15.40 0.00
C LEU A 92 -9.67 16.31 -1.10
N LYS A 93 -9.63 15.86 -2.37
CA LYS A 93 -10.20 16.61 -3.49
C LYS A 93 -11.72 16.74 -3.39
N ALA A 94 -12.43 15.71 -2.90
CA ALA A 94 -13.87 15.74 -2.73
C ALA A 94 -14.29 16.67 -1.59
N GLU A 95 -13.61 16.59 -0.44
CA GLU A 95 -13.81 17.47 0.71
C GLU A 95 -13.60 18.94 0.32
N GLU A 96 -12.55 19.24 -0.44
CA GLU A 96 -12.31 20.61 -0.89
C GLU A 96 -13.38 21.11 -1.86
N ARG A 97 -13.81 20.27 -2.80
CA ARG A 97 -14.91 20.61 -3.71
C ARG A 97 -16.20 20.92 -2.94
N GLN A 98 -16.47 20.23 -1.84
CA GLN A 98 -17.63 20.52 -0.99
C GLN A 98 -17.47 21.88 -0.28
N LYS A 99 -16.31 22.13 0.34
CA LYS A 99 -16.02 23.41 1.01
C LYS A 99 -16.13 24.61 0.06
N VAL A 100 -15.64 24.48 -1.16
CA VAL A 100 -15.73 25.53 -2.18
C VAL A 100 -17.18 25.80 -2.57
N LYS A 101 -18.01 24.76 -2.70
CA LYS A 101 -19.45 24.91 -2.96
C LYS A 101 -20.18 25.63 -1.82
N GLU A 102 -19.82 25.33 -0.58
CA GLU A 102 -20.48 25.90 0.61
C GLU A 102 -20.02 27.33 0.91
N THR A 103 -18.72 27.61 0.80
CA THR A 103 -18.13 28.90 1.20
C THR A 103 -17.87 29.86 0.04
N GLY A 104 -17.92 29.39 -1.21
CA GLY A 104 -17.61 30.18 -2.41
C GLY A 104 -16.13 30.60 -2.54
N LYS A 105 -15.25 30.11 -1.65
CA LYS A 105 -13.82 30.48 -1.64
C LYS A 105 -13.03 29.77 -2.74
N VAL A 106 -11.83 30.30 -3.03
CA VAL A 106 -10.90 29.73 -4.02
C VAL A 106 -10.48 28.30 -3.62
N PRO A 107 -10.49 27.32 -4.54
CA PRO A 107 -10.14 25.94 -4.25
C PRO A 107 -8.68 25.78 -3.80
N TYR A 108 -8.46 25.08 -2.68
CA TYR A 108 -7.14 24.73 -2.18
C TYR A 108 -6.67 23.34 -2.63
N PHE A 109 -5.58 23.28 -3.38
CA PHE A 109 -5.01 22.01 -3.83
C PHE A 109 -4.03 21.43 -2.81
N HIS A 110 -4.47 20.37 -2.11
CA HIS A 110 -3.63 19.68 -1.14
C HIS A 110 -2.35 19.09 -1.76
N ARG A 111 -1.22 19.30 -1.08
CA ARG A 111 0.07 18.66 -1.42
C ARG A 111 0.01 17.16 -1.12
N LYS A 112 0.84 16.36 -1.81
CA LYS A 112 0.98 14.90 -1.58
C LYS A 112 1.27 14.53 -0.11
N LYS A 113 1.93 15.42 0.65
CA LYS A 113 2.19 15.22 2.09
C LYS A 113 0.89 15.10 2.90
N ALA A 114 -0.14 15.87 2.57
CA ALA A 114 -1.43 15.83 3.26
C ALA A 114 -2.12 14.47 3.05
N ALA A 115 -2.11 13.92 1.83
CA ALA A 115 -2.64 12.59 1.56
C ALA A 115 -1.91 11.50 2.36
N ARG A 116 -0.58 11.59 2.48
CA ARG A 116 0.22 10.68 3.32
C ARG A 116 -0.15 10.81 4.81
N GLN A 117 -0.31 12.02 5.33
CA GLN A 117 -0.70 12.26 6.71
C GLN A 117 -2.08 11.67 7.00
N LEU A 118 -3.05 11.90 6.13
CA LEU A 118 -4.41 11.35 6.26
C LEU A 118 -4.39 9.81 6.27
N LEU A 119 -3.56 9.18 5.43
CA LEU A 119 -3.39 7.73 5.42
C LEU A 119 -2.77 7.21 6.74
N VAL A 120 -1.76 7.89 7.28
CA VAL A 120 -1.16 7.54 8.58
C VAL A 120 -2.16 7.70 9.72
N GLU A 121 -2.94 8.77 9.72
CA GLU A 121 -3.98 9.01 10.72
C GLU A 121 -5.08 7.94 10.69
N LYS A 122 -5.54 7.55 9.49
CA LYS A 122 -6.49 6.46 9.31
C LYS A 122 -5.93 5.14 9.87
N LYS A 123 -4.68 4.80 9.56
CA LYS A 123 -4.01 3.62 10.12
C LYS A 123 -3.92 3.66 11.65
N LYS A 124 -3.51 4.80 12.22
CA LYS A 124 -3.46 4.98 13.68
C LYS A 124 -4.83 4.79 14.32
N LYS A 125 -5.91 5.30 13.70
CA LYS A 125 -7.29 5.10 14.17
C LYS A 125 -7.72 3.64 14.09
N GLU A 126 -7.37 2.92 13.02
CA GLU A 126 -7.66 1.49 12.88
C GLU A 126 -6.89 0.61 13.88
N GLU A 127 -5.68 1.03 14.25
CA GLU A 127 -4.80 0.32 15.19
C GLU A 127 -5.09 0.65 16.66
N LYS A 128 -5.70 1.80 16.95
CA LYS A 128 -6.23 2.21 18.26
C LYS A 128 -7.30 1.21 18.72
N GLY A 129 -6.85 0.15 19.39
CA GLY A 129 -7.70 -0.89 19.99
C GLY A 129 -7.31 -2.32 19.65
N LYS A 130 -6.57 -2.55 18.55
CA LYS A 130 -6.26 -3.91 18.07
C LYS A 130 -4.93 -4.47 18.55
N THR A 131 -3.95 -3.61 18.86
CA THR A 131 -2.59 -4.08 19.22
C THR A 131 -1.97 -3.26 20.36
N GLY A 132 -1.19 -3.93 21.22
CA GLY A 132 -0.37 -3.27 22.25
C GLY A 132 0.72 -2.33 21.69
N ARG A 133 0.93 -2.34 20.37
CA ARG A 133 1.85 -1.45 19.65
C ARG A 133 1.48 0.02 19.81
N HIS A 134 0.18 0.34 19.84
CA HIS A 134 -0.27 1.72 20.04
C HIS A 134 0.26 2.33 21.34
N LYS A 135 0.18 1.59 22.46
CA LYS A 135 0.70 2.04 23.76
C LYS A 135 2.23 2.24 23.73
N LEU A 136 2.95 1.43 22.93
CA LEU A 136 4.40 1.55 22.77
C LEU A 136 4.77 2.80 21.93
N GLU A 137 4.02 3.07 20.87
CA GLU A 137 4.18 4.26 20.03
C GLU A 137 3.87 5.53 20.81
N GLU A 138 2.78 5.58 21.57
CA GLU A 138 2.48 6.70 22.47
C GLU A 138 3.60 6.94 23.48
N ARG A 139 4.18 5.88 24.06
CA ARG A 139 5.33 6.00 24.97
C ARG A 139 6.56 6.56 24.24
N ARG A 140 6.81 6.16 23.00
CA ARG A 140 7.91 6.71 22.18
C ARG A 140 7.68 8.17 21.81
N GLU A 141 6.47 8.52 21.38
CA GLU A 141 6.08 9.90 21.06
C GLU A 141 6.22 10.81 22.28
N LYS A 142 5.76 10.37 23.46
CA LYS A 142 5.96 11.11 24.73
C LYS A 142 7.44 11.34 25.05
N LYS A 143 8.29 10.33 24.85
CA LYS A 143 9.74 10.44 25.07
C LYS A 143 10.41 11.40 24.07
N LEU A 144 10.02 11.34 22.80
CA LEU A 144 10.51 12.25 21.76
C LEU A 144 10.08 13.69 22.04
N ALA A 145 8.80 13.91 22.33
CA ALA A 145 8.29 15.23 22.69
C ALA A 145 8.99 15.80 23.94
N ALA A 146 9.28 14.97 24.95
CA ALA A 146 10.06 15.39 26.11
C ALA A 146 11.51 15.76 25.77
N ARG A 147 12.15 15.03 24.84
CA ARG A 147 13.50 15.36 24.33
C ARG A 147 13.52 16.65 23.53
N GLU A 148 12.52 16.88 22.68
CA GLU A 148 12.40 18.10 21.89
C GLU A 148 12.13 19.31 22.79
N LYS A 149 11.22 19.20 23.77
CA LYS A 149 10.98 20.26 24.77
C LYS A 149 12.24 20.67 25.52
N LYS A 150 13.13 19.72 25.85
CA LYS A 150 14.43 20.01 26.48
C LYS A 150 15.44 20.69 25.56
N LYS A 151 15.28 20.56 24.24
CA LYS A 151 16.21 21.13 23.24
C LYS A 151 15.86 22.56 22.84
N ILE A 152 14.70 23.07 23.24
CA ILE A 152 14.28 24.45 22.98
C ILE A 152 14.94 25.35 24.03
N PRO A 153 15.75 26.35 23.65
CA PRO A 153 16.28 27.33 24.61
C PRO A 153 15.12 28.02 25.33
N THR A 154 15.08 27.91 26.65
CA THR A 154 13.99 28.44 27.49
C THR A 154 14.06 29.96 27.67
N ARG A 155 15.14 30.59 27.23
CA ARG A 155 15.34 32.04 27.27
C ARG A 155 15.26 32.58 25.84
N ARG A 156 14.19 33.31 25.53
CA ARG A 156 14.22 34.26 24.41
C ARG A 156 15.19 35.38 24.83
N VAL A 157 16.26 35.56 24.06
CA VAL A 157 16.98 36.83 24.00
C VAL A 157 16.29 37.67 22.94
#